data_AF-A0A972GUG4-F1
#
_entry.id   AF-A0A972GUG4-F1
#
_cell.length_a   1.000
_cell.length_b   1.000
_cell.length_c   1.000
_cell.angle_alpha   90.00
_cell.angle_beta   90.00
_cell.angle_gamma   90.00
#
_symmetry.space_group_name_H-M   'P 1'
#
loop_
_entity.id
_entity.type
_entity.pdbx_description
1 polymer ?
#
loop_
_entity_poly.entity_id
_entity_poly.type
_entity_poly.pdbx_seq_one_letter_code
_entity_poly.pdbx_strand_id
1 'polypeptide(L)' 'MDTAQRVAILKNYETECYSLCMYILRCESMALQASKEVLYYLFKCQTFFTQTDDDRNYSLRKESTRIALNIYKQSLN' A
#
# COMPACT_ATOMS: atom_id res chain seq x y z
N MET A 1 -19.89 4.21 -1.24
CA MET A 1 -19.22 2.91 -1.33
C MET A 1 -19.03 2.38 0.07
N ASP A 2 -19.53 1.19 0.35
CA ASP A 2 -19.47 0.60 1.69
C ASP A 2 -18.10 -0.02 2.00
N THR A 3 -17.92 -0.47 3.24
CA THR A 3 -16.68 -1.09 3.72
C THR A 3 -16.33 -2.38 2.97
N ALA A 4 -17.32 -3.21 2.63
CA ALA A 4 -17.07 -4.48 1.94
C ALA A 4 -16.56 -4.24 0.52
N GLN A 5 -17.12 -3.25 -0.18
CA GLN A 5 -16.69 -2.81 -1.50
C GLN A 5 -15.25 -2.26 -1.46
N ARG A 6 -14.90 -1.45 -0.46
CA ARG A 6 -13.51 -0.97 -0.27
C ARG A 6 -12.53 -2.14 -0.11
N VAL A 7 -12.87 -3.10 0.75
CA VAL A 7 -12.03 -4.28 1.00
C VAL A 7 -11.88 -5.11 -0.28
N ALA A 8 -12.97 -5.33 -1.03
CA ALA A 8 -12.92 -6.08 -2.28
C ALA A 8 -12.00 -5.42 -3.33
N ILE A 9 -12.04 -4.09 -3.45
CA ILE A 9 -11.14 -3.35 -4.34
C ILE A 9 -9.69 -3.47 -3.88
N LEU A 10 -9.42 -3.27 -2.58
CA LEU A 10 -8.06 -3.32 -2.04
C LEU A 10 -7.42 -4.71 -2.17
N LYS A 11 -8.20 -5.79 -2.09
CA LYS A 11 -7.72 -7.15 -2.31
C LYS A 11 -7.02 -7.33 -3.67
N ASN A 12 -7.48 -6.62 -4.70
CA ASN A 12 -6.85 -6.68 -6.02
C ASN A 12 -5.44 -6.08 -6.04
N TYR A 13 -5.10 -5.26 -5.05
CA TYR A 13 -3.81 -4.58 -4.94
C TYR A 13 -2.88 -5.18 -3.88
N GLU A 14 -3.35 -6.15 -3.08
CA GLU A 14 -2.57 -6.75 -1.97
C GLU A 14 -1.23 -7.32 -2.45
N THR A 15 -1.25 -8.08 -3.55
CA THR A 15 -0.06 -8.76 -4.08
C THR A 15 0.96 -7.76 -4.64
N GLU A 16 0.52 -6.75 -5.40
CA GLU A 16 1.41 -5.72 -5.94
C GLU A 16 1.99 -4.86 -4.81
N CYS A 17 1.16 -4.45 -3.85
CA CYS A 17 1.59 -3.69 -2.67
C CYS A 17 2.70 -4.44 -1.91
N TYR A 18 2.45 -5.70 -1.57
CA TYR A 18 3.43 -6.53 -0.86
C TYR A 18 4.71 -6.70 -1.68
N SER A 19 4.60 -6.98 -2.99
CA SER A 19 5.77 -7.16 -3.86
C SER A 19 6.64 -5.91 -3.94
N LEU A 20 6.04 -4.72 -4.02
CA LEU A 20 6.75 -3.45 -4.00
C LEU A 20 7.44 -3.21 -2.65
N CYS A 21 6.74 -3.42 -1.54
CA CYS A 21 7.31 -3.30 -0.20
C CYS A 21 8.47 -4.27 0.00
N MET A 22 8.34 -5.53 -0.45
CA MET A 22 9.39 -6.54 -0.37
C MET A 22 10.60 -6.20 -1.25
N TYR A 23 10.37 -5.66 -2.45
CA TYR A 23 11.44 -5.19 -3.32
C TYR A 23 12.28 -4.10 -2.65
N ILE A 24 11.63 -3.13 -1.99
CA ILE A 24 12.30 -2.01 -1.33
C ILE A 24 13.00 -2.45 -0.04
N LEU A 25 12.31 -3.19 0.82
CA LEU A 25 12.76 -3.46 2.19
C LEU A 25 13.65 -4.69 2.31
N ARG A 26 13.55 -5.64 1.36
CA ARG A 26 14.28 -6.92 1.37
C ARG A 26 14.16 -7.70 2.68
N CYS A 27 13.12 -7.42 3.46
CA CYS A 27 12.86 -7.97 4.78
C CYS A 27 11.35 -8.25 4.89
N GLU A 28 10.98 -9.52 5.06
CA GLU A 28 9.58 -9.95 5.03
C GLU A 28 8.73 -9.30 6.13
N SER A 29 9.26 -9.21 7.36
CA SER A 29 8.53 -8.61 8.48
C SER A 29 8.24 -7.12 8.24
N MET A 30 9.23 -6.37 7.75
CA MET A 30 9.08 -4.96 7.40
C MET A 30 8.16 -4.78 6.18
N ALA A 31 8.27 -5.66 5.17
CA ALA A 31 7.43 -5.62 3.99
C ALA A 31 5.95 -5.88 4.33
N LEU A 32 5.69 -6.85 5.21
CA LEU A 32 4.35 -7.14 5.71
C LEU A 32 3.78 -5.97 6.54
N GLN A 33 4.60 -5.33 7.36
CA GLN A 33 4.18 -4.13 8.09
C GLN A 33 3.85 -2.99 7.12
N ALA A 34 4.73 -2.72 6.17
CA ALA A 34 4.56 -1.66 5.17
C ALA A 34 3.30 -1.87 4.33
N SER A 35 3.07 -3.08 3.83
CA SER A 35 1.90 -3.38 3.00
C SER A 35 0.59 -3.18 3.77
N LYS A 36 0.54 -3.60 5.05
CA LYS A 36 -0.62 -3.35 5.92
C LYS A 36 -0.88 -1.86 6.11
N GLU A 37 0.17 -1.08 6.40
CA GLU A 37 0.06 0.37 6.57
C GLU A 37 -0.42 1.06 5.29
N VAL A 38 0.06 0.63 4.12
CA VAL A 38 -0.37 1.16 2.81
C VAL A 38 -1.85 0.85 2.57
N LEU A 39 -2.26 -0.41 2.70
CA LEU A 39 -3.65 -0.81 2.47
C LEU A 39 -4.61 -0.09 3.43
N TYR A 40 -4.20 0.10 4.68
CA TYR A 40 -4.97 0.86 5.66
C TYR A 40 -5.05 2.35 5.33
N TYR A 41 -3.96 2.94 4.82
CA TYR A 41 -3.97 4.32 4.32
C TYR A 41 -4.92 4.46 3.13
N LEU A 42 -4.82 3.58 2.13
CA LEU A 42 -5.68 3.60 0.95
C LEU A 42 -7.16 3.36 1.29
N PHE A 43 -7.44 2.49 2.27
CA PHE A 43 -8.79 2.27 2.77
C PHE A 43 -9.46 3.55 3.29
N LYS A 44 -8.69 4.46 3.89
CA LYS A 44 -9.18 5.77 4.38
C LYS A 44 -9.22 6.83 3.29
N CYS A 45 -8.51 6.63 2.18
CA CYS A 45 -8.38 7.59 1.10
C CYS A 45 -9.61 7.53 0.17
N GLN A 46 -10.58 8.42 0.35
CA GLN A 46 -11.78 8.45 -0.49
C GLN A 46 -11.46 8.65 -1.98
N THR A 47 -10.43 9.45 -2.30
CA THR A 47 -10.03 9.75 -3.67
C THR A 47 -9.49 8.51 -4.41
N PHE A 48 -8.84 7.59 -3.70
CA PHE A 48 -8.39 6.32 -4.27
C PHE A 48 -9.55 5.54 -4.92
N PHE A 49 -10.72 5.57 -4.30
CA PHE A 49 -11.87 4.82 -4.80
C PHE A 49 -12.63 5.54 -5.92
N THR A 50 -12.44 6.84 -6.10
CA THR A 50 -13.06 7.62 -7.19
C THR A 50 -12.16 7.76 -8.42
N GLN A 51 -10.91 7.29 -8.33
CA GLN A 51 -9.90 7.31 -9.39
C GLN A 51 -10.11 6.24 -10.46
N THR A 52 -9.48 6.45 -11.62
CA THR A 52 -9.30 5.41 -12.65
C THR A 52 -8.34 4.32 -12.15
N ASP A 53 -8.32 3.18 -12.83
CA ASP A 53 -7.40 2.10 -12.43
C ASP A 53 -5.92 2.48 -12.58
N ASP A 54 -5.58 3.27 -13.60
CA ASP A 54 -4.22 3.80 -13.78
C ASP A 54 -3.81 4.74 -12.64
N ASP A 55 -4.72 5.63 -12.22
CA ASP A 55 -4.48 6.55 -11.10
C ASP A 55 -4.39 5.81 -9.76
N ARG A 56 -5.16 4.72 -9.59
CA ARG A 56 -5.06 3.82 -8.42
C ARG A 56 -3.72 3.11 -8.39
N ASN A 57 -3.27 2.57 -9.52
CA ASN A 57 -1.95 1.92 -9.66
C ASN A 57 -0.82 2.90 -9.31
N TYR A 58 -0.91 4.14 -9.83
CA TYR A 58 0.03 5.19 -9.49
C TYR A 58 0.02 5.51 -7.98
N SER A 59 -1.17 5.68 -7.40
CA SER A 59 -1.33 5.97 -5.97
C SER A 59 -0.78 4.83 -5.10
N LEU A 60 -1.05 3.56 -5.47
CA LEU A 60 -0.53 2.39 -4.79
C LEU A 60 1.01 2.41 -4.76
N ARG A 61 1.65 2.64 -5.92
CA ARG A 61 3.11 2.66 -6.06
C ARG A 61 3.73 3.79 -5.24
N LYS A 62 3.15 4.98 -5.34
CA LYS A 62 3.60 6.16 -4.59
C LYS A 62 3.55 5.91 -3.09
N GLU A 63 2.41 5.45 -2.58
CA GLU A 63 2.21 5.28 -1.14
C GLU A 63 2.99 4.07 -0.60
N SER A 64 3.09 2.98 -1.37
CA SER A 64 3.95 1.83 -1.04
C SER A 64 5.41 2.25 -0.90
N THR A 65 5.91 3.05 -1.86
CA THR A 65 7.28 3.56 -1.82
C THR A 65 7.50 4.48 -0.62
N ARG A 66 6.58 5.43 -0.38
CA ARG A 66 6.68 6.38 0.73
C ARG A 66 6.72 5.68 2.09
N ILE A 67 5.80 4.76 2.33
CA ILE A 67 5.68 4.04 3.61
C ILE A 67 6.85 3.07 3.79
N ALA A 68 7.22 2.30 2.77
CA ALA A 68 8.37 1.39 2.84
C ALA A 68 9.67 2.15 3.17
N LEU A 69 9.94 3.28 2.50
CA LEU A 69 11.11 4.10 2.79
C LEU A 69 11.07 4.70 4.20
N ASN A 70 9.88 5.02 4.73
CA ASN A 70 9.74 5.50 6.10
C ASN A 70 10.10 4.41 7.13
N ILE A 71 9.57 3.20 6.95
CA ILE A 71 9.89 2.04 7.80
C ILE A 71 11.39 1.71 7.72
N TYR A 72 11.97 1.75 6.52
CA TYR A 72 13.42 1.55 6.35
C TYR A 72 14.22 2.56 7.17
N LYS A 73 13.89 3.86 7.07
CA LYS A 73 14.55 4.91 7.86
C LYS A 73 14.41 4.69 9.36
N GLN A 74 13.25 4.24 9.82
CA GLN A 74 13.03 3.94 11.24
C GLN A 74 13.86 2.76 11.74
N SER A 75 14.14 1.77 10.88
CA SER A 75 14.97 0.61 11.25
C SER A 75 16.48 0.91 11.39
N LEU A 76 16.92 2.08 10.93
CA LEU A 76 18.32 2.52 11.00
C LEU A 76 18.64 3.34 12.25
N ASN A 77 17.64 3.72 13.04
CA ASN A 77 17.79 4.46 14.29
C ASN A 77 17.61 3.54 15.49
#